data_AF-A0A4W5LV44-F1
#
_entry.id   AF-A0A4W5LV44-F1
#
_cell.length_a   1.000
_cell.length_b   1.000
_cell.length_c   1.000
_cell.angle_alpha   90.00
_cell.angle_beta   90.00
_cell.angle_gamma   90.00
#
_symmetry.space_group_name_H-M   'P 1'
#
loop_
_entity.id
_entity.type
_entity.pdbx_description
1 polymer ?
#
loop_
_entity_poly.entity_id
_entity_poly.type
_entity_poly.pdbx_seq_one_letter_code
_entity_poly.pdbx_strand_id
1 'polypeptide(L)'
;MSFSGGYSEYFGMQVDEDSIIHLMLSNHILHTLYPDCITIAEDVSGMPGLCKSVKNGGLGFDYRLNMAVPDKWIQVCDIECETYL
;
A
#
# COMPACT_ATOMS: atom_id res chain seq x y z
N MET A 1 -11.66 -0.05 -9.59
CA MET A 1 -12.34 0.30 -8.33
C MET A 1 -11.60 1.50 -7.75
N SER A 2 -12.30 2.57 -7.43
CA SER A 2 -11.67 3.79 -6.90
C SER A 2 -11.82 3.78 -5.38
N PHE A 3 -10.72 3.97 -4.67
CA PHE A 3 -10.76 4.28 -3.23
C PHE A 3 -10.98 5.78 -3.08
N SER A 4 -11.94 6.15 -2.24
CA SER A 4 -12.23 7.57 -1.94
C SER A 4 -11.40 8.10 -0.77
N GLY A 5 -10.72 7.21 -0.05
CA GLY A 5 -9.98 7.52 1.18
C GLY A 5 -10.85 7.44 2.45
N GLY A 6 -12.12 7.03 2.33
CA GLY A 6 -12.99 6.77 3.48
C GLY A 6 -12.54 5.55 4.29
N TYR A 7 -12.45 5.69 5.62
CA TYR A 7 -12.00 4.60 6.51
C TYR A 7 -12.85 3.33 6.44
N SER A 8 -14.13 3.45 6.11
CA SER A 8 -15.03 2.31 5.91
C SER A 8 -14.61 1.38 4.77
N GLU A 9 -13.85 1.90 3.79
CA GLU A 9 -13.35 1.11 2.67
C GLU A 9 -12.17 0.21 3.09
N TYR A 10 -11.43 0.59 4.13
CA TYR A 10 -10.25 -0.11 4.63
C TYR A 10 -10.52 -1.02 5.84
N PHE A 11 -11.63 -0.81 6.55
CA PHE A 11 -11.95 -1.50 7.81
C PHE A 11 -13.38 -2.11 7.80
N GLY A 12 -13.83 -2.58 6.63
CA GLY A 12 -15.14 -3.23 6.47
C GLY A 12 -15.03 -4.75 6.32
N MET A 13 -16.19 -5.43 6.22
CA MET A 13 -16.24 -6.90 6.09
C MET A 13 -15.68 -7.42 4.75
N GLN A 14 -15.38 -6.55 3.80
CA GLN A 14 -14.71 -6.89 2.54
C GLN A 14 -13.20 -7.17 2.71
N VAL A 15 -12.64 -6.83 3.88
CA VAL A 15 -11.22 -7.00 4.16
C VAL A 15 -10.94 -8.46 4.53
N ASP A 16 -9.93 -9.04 3.90
CA ASP A 16 -9.48 -10.39 4.20
C ASP A 16 -8.56 -10.39 5.43
N GLU A 17 -9.13 -10.74 6.58
CA GLU A 17 -8.42 -10.82 7.86
C GLU A 17 -7.32 -11.89 7.85
N ASP A 18 -7.54 -13.02 7.19
CA ASP A 18 -6.56 -14.12 7.12
C ASP A 18 -5.30 -13.67 6.37
N SER A 19 -5.49 -12.95 5.26
CA SER A 19 -4.39 -12.34 4.50
C SER A 19 -3.63 -11.29 5.31
N ILE A 20 -4.33 -10.44 6.08
CA ILE A 20 -3.67 -9.44 6.95
C ILE A 20 -2.81 -10.14 8.01
N ILE A 21 -3.35 -11.15 8.68
CA ILE A 21 -2.63 -11.91 9.71
C ILE A 21 -1.39 -12.57 9.10
N HIS A 22 -1.52 -13.15 7.90
CA HIS A 22 -0.40 -13.76 7.20
C HIS A 22 0.72 -12.75 6.91
N LEU A 23 0.38 -11.55 6.43
CA LEU A 23 1.36 -10.49 6.15
C LEU A 23 2.02 -9.97 7.43
N MET A 24 1.24 -9.76 8.50
CA MET A 24 1.77 -9.37 9.81
C MET A 24 2.77 -10.40 10.34
N LEU A 25 2.42 -11.69 10.27
CA LEU A 25 3.30 -12.77 10.72
C LEU A 25 4.57 -12.85 9.86
N SER A 26 4.43 -12.73 8.54
CA SER A 26 5.55 -12.78 7.60
C SER A 26 6.53 -11.63 7.85
N ASN A 27 6.04 -10.39 7.97
CA ASN A 27 6.87 -9.24 8.30
C ASN A 27 7.49 -9.36 9.70
N HIS A 28 6.77 -9.91 10.68
CA HIS A 28 7.32 -10.13 12.01
C HIS A 28 8.49 -11.13 11.98
N ILE A 29 8.33 -12.25 11.27
CA ILE A 29 9.37 -13.29 11.14
C ILE A 29 10.57 -12.74 10.38
N LEU A 30 10.35 -12.08 9.23
CA LEU A 30 11.44 -11.54 8.40
C LEU A 30 12.31 -10.56 9.19
N HIS A 31 11.71 -9.56 9.84
CA HIS A 31 12.46 -8.59 10.64
C HIS A 31 13.05 -9.16 11.93
N THR A 32 12.56 -10.32 12.41
CA THR A 32 13.16 -11.02 13.56
C THR A 32 14.39 -11.81 13.14
N LEU A 33 14.34 -12.47 11.98
CA LEU A 33 15.45 -13.29 11.46
C LEU A 33 16.52 -12.44 10.77
N TYR A 34 16.10 -11.39 10.07
CA TYR A 34 16.93 -10.50 9.26
C TYR A 34 16.55 -9.05 9.56
N PRO A 35 17.12 -8.43 10.61
CA PRO A 35 16.76 -7.07 11.03
C PRO A 35 16.98 -6.00 9.95
N ASP A 36 17.90 -6.23 9.02
CA ASP A 36 18.22 -5.32 7.92
C ASP A 36 17.42 -5.61 6.64
N CYS A 37 16.48 -6.58 6.66
CA CYS A 37 15.63 -6.83 5.51
C CYS A 37 14.69 -5.64 5.28
N ILE A 38 14.42 -5.36 4.01
CA ILE A 38 13.46 -4.32 3.62
C ILE A 38 12.29 -5.00 2.92
N THR A 39 11.07 -4.79 3.40
CA THR A 39 9.86 -5.27 2.77
C THR A 39 9.06 -4.12 2.15
N ILE A 40 8.61 -4.32 0.92
CA ILE A 40 7.90 -3.31 0.13
C ILE A 40 6.52 -3.85 -0.23
N ALA A 41 5.47 -3.10 0.08
CA ALA A 41 4.11 -3.42 -0.32
C ALA A 41 3.74 -2.74 -1.64
N GLU A 42 3.29 -3.54 -2.61
CA GLU A 42 2.57 -3.04 -3.78
C GLU A 42 1.08 -2.95 -3.43
N ASP A 43 0.64 -1.76 -3.02
CA ASP A 43 -0.76 -1.47 -2.69
C ASP A 43 -1.22 -0.21 -3.40
N VAL A 44 -2.30 -0.32 -4.18
CA VAL A 44 -2.95 0.81 -4.85
C VAL A 44 -4.00 1.47 -3.95
N SER A 45 -4.52 0.74 -2.95
CA SER A 45 -5.68 1.20 -2.16
C SER A 45 -5.38 2.39 -1.26
N GLY A 46 -4.16 2.47 -0.72
CA GLY A 46 -3.82 3.50 0.26
C GLY A 46 -3.97 3.05 1.71
N MET A 47 -3.99 1.74 1.99
CA MET A 47 -4.39 1.22 3.31
C MET A 47 -3.63 1.88 4.50
N PRO A 48 -4.34 2.49 5.46
CA PRO A 48 -3.74 3.04 6.67
C PRO A 48 -3.10 1.93 7.52
N GLY A 49 -1.89 2.18 8.04
CA GLY A 49 -1.18 1.21 8.89
C GLY A 49 -0.37 0.14 8.15
N LEU A 50 -0.41 0.12 6.81
CA LEU A 50 0.35 -0.83 5.99
C LEU A 50 1.86 -0.81 6.30
N CYS A 51 2.45 0.39 6.35
CA CYS A 51 3.88 0.58 6.64
C CYS A 51 4.16 0.93 8.11
N LYS A 52 3.30 0.49 9.05
CA LYS A 52 3.55 0.63 10.49
C LYS A 52 3.97 -0.70 11.06
N SER A 53 4.82 -0.67 12.08
CA SER A 53 5.31 -1.89 12.73
C SER A 53 4.17 -2.73 13.30
N VAL A 54 4.33 -4.05 13.27
CA VAL A 54 3.35 -5.01 13.80
C VAL A 54 3.06 -4.75 15.28
N LYS A 55 4.07 -4.33 16.07
CA LYS A 55 3.92 -3.98 17.50
C LYS A 55 2.97 -2.80 17.74
N ASN A 56 2.86 -1.89 16.78
CA ASN A 56 1.98 -0.72 16.86
C ASN A 56 0.62 -0.95 16.18
N GLY A 57 0.29 -2.19 15.83
CA GLY A 57 -0.97 -2.54 15.15
C GLY A 57 -0.96 -2.31 13.64
N GLY A 58 0.21 -2.20 13.00
CA GLY A 58 0.34 -2.14 11.55
C GLY A 58 0.68 -3.49 10.90
N LEU A 59 0.84 -3.49 9.57
CA LEU A 59 1.15 -4.72 8.81
C LEU A 59 2.65 -5.04 8.75
N GLY A 60 3.51 -4.10 9.11
CA GLY A 60 4.95 -4.32 9.27
C GLY A 60 5.81 -4.13 8.03
N PHE A 61 5.29 -3.53 6.95
CA PHE A 61 6.11 -3.17 5.79
C PHE A 61 6.95 -1.92 6.06
N ASP A 62 8.11 -1.81 5.41
CA ASP A 62 8.94 -0.60 5.51
C ASP A 62 8.48 0.48 4.55
N TYR A 63 8.17 0.09 3.32
CA TYR A 63 7.79 1.01 2.25
C TYR A 63 6.58 0.51 1.47
N ARG A 64 5.95 1.44 0.76
CA ARG A 64 4.91 1.15 -0.24
C ARG A 64 5.24 1.83 -1.55
N LEU A 65 4.79 1.26 -2.66
CA LEU A 65 4.89 1.91 -3.95
C LEU A 65 3.85 3.03 -4.06
N ASN A 66 4.27 4.19 -4.59
CA ASN A 66 3.38 5.32 -4.85
C ASN A 66 2.78 5.19 -6.26
N MET A 67 1.76 4.35 -6.37
CA MET A 67 1.15 3.97 -7.64
C MET A 67 0.41 5.11 -8.35
N ALA A 68 0.04 6.17 -7.65
CA ALA A 68 -0.68 7.31 -8.24
C ALA A 68 0.22 8.31 -9.00
N VAL A 69 1.54 8.30 -8.73
CA VAL A 69 2.48 9.25 -9.36
C VAL A 69 2.65 8.98 -10.86
N PRO A 70 2.89 7.73 -11.31
CA PRO A 70 2.99 7.42 -12.73
C PRO A 70 1.73 7.82 -13.53
N ASP A 71 0.54 7.49 -13.00
CA ASP A 71 -0.73 7.84 -13.63
C ASP A 71 -0.87 9.35 -13.84
N LYS A 72 -0.38 10.16 -12.90
CA LYS A 72 -0.43 11.61 -13.03
C LYS A 72 0.45 12.13 -14.17
N TRP A 73 1.63 11.55 -14.35
CA TRP A 73 2.53 11.93 -15.44
C TRP A 73 1.98 11.54 -16.80
N ILE A 74 1.41 10.34 -16.92
CA ILE A 74 0.72 9.90 -18.16
C ILE A 74 -0.40 10.89 -18.51
N GLN A 75 -1.24 11.23 -17.52
CA GLN A 75 -2.32 12.19 -17.72
C GLN A 75 -1.82 13.56 -18.22
N VAL A 76 -0.72 14.09 -17.65
CA VAL A 76 -0.17 15.38 -18.08
C VAL A 76 0.40 15.30 -19.50
N CYS A 77 1.16 14.25 -19.80
CA CYS A 77 1.76 14.05 -21.13
C CYS A 77 0.69 13.89 -22.22
N ASP A 78 -0.39 13.16 -21.94
CA ASP A 78 -1.48 12.97 -22.89
C ASP A 78 -2.26 14.29 -23.15
N ILE A 79 -2.51 15.08 -22.10
CA ILE A 79 -3.15 16.40 -22.23
C ILE A 79 -2.29 17.36 -23.07
N GLU A 80 -0.97 17.37 -22.87
CA GLU A 80 -0.09 18.18 -23.70
C GLU A 80 -0.18 17.75 -25.17
N CYS A 81 -0.24 16.45 -25.46
CA CYS A 81 -0.36 15.93 -26.83
C CYS A 81 -1.65 16.37 -27.54
N GLU A 82 -2.79 16.40 -26.82
CA GLU A 82 -4.06 16.90 -27.37
C GLU A 82 -4.09 18.43 -27.57
N THR A 83 -3.32 19.21 -26.79
CA THR A 83 -3.29 20.67 -26.91
C THR A 83 -2.45 21.16 -28.11
N TYR A 84 -1.58 20.29 -28.65
CA TYR A 84 -0.78 20.55 -29.86
C TYR A 84 -1.41 19.98 -31.16
N LEU A 85 -2.67 19.51 -31.11
CA LEU A 85 -3.49 19.10 -32.27
C LEU A 85 -4.71 20.03 -32.42
#